data_AF-A0A941AA99-F1
#
_entry.id   AF-A0A941AA99-F1
#
_cell.length_a   1.000
_cell.length_b   1.000
_cell.length_c   1.000
_cell.angle_alpha   90.00
_cell.angle_beta   90.00
_cell.angle_gamma   90.00
#
_symmetry.space_group_name_H-M   'P 1'
#
loop_
_entity.id
_entity.type
_entity.pdbx_description
1 polymer ?
#
loop_
_entity_poly.entity_id
_entity_poly.type
_entity_poly.pdbx_seq_one_letter_code
_entity_poly.pdbx_strand_id
1 'polypeptide(L)'
;AVVNDIEVCLPLAGLIDFDQEARRLRKEIEKGNTELSRVAGQLLNDRFVANAPPDIVDALRDRRDALEQKLSKLGKNLDLVSRYLS
;
A
#
# COMPACT_ATOMS: atom_id res chain seq x y z
N ALA A 1 25.91 23.65 19.28
CA ALA A 1 25.01 22.90 20.17
C ALA A 1 24.47 21.73 19.38
N VAL A 2 24.88 20.51 19.73
CA VAL A 2 24.43 19.28 19.08
C VAL A 2 23.17 18.86 19.80
N VAL A 3 22.02 19.00 19.14
CA VAL A 3 20.80 18.31 19.57
C VAL A 3 21.01 16.90 19.04
N ASN A 4 21.51 16.01 19.91
CA ASN A 4 21.55 14.59 19.62
C ASN A 4 20.13 14.18 19.26
N ASP A 5 19.92 13.79 18.00
CA ASP A 5 18.72 13.12 17.54
C ASP A 5 18.45 11.98 18.52
N ILE A 6 17.49 12.22 19.41
CA ILE A 6 16.88 11.18 20.20
C ILE A 6 16.14 10.37 19.15
N GLU A 7 16.85 9.43 18.53
CA GLU A 7 16.29 8.21 17.99
C GLU A 7 15.31 7.75 19.08
N VAL A 8 14.03 8.00 18.82
CA VAL A 8 12.95 7.43 19.60
C VAL A 8 13.04 5.94 19.32
N CYS A 9 13.93 5.29 20.06
CA CYS A 9 13.92 3.89 20.39
C CYS A 9 12.56 3.62 21.00
N LEU A 10 11.56 3.40 20.15
CA LEU A 10 10.46 2.55 20.53
C LEU A 10 11.11 1.22 20.93
N PRO A 11 10.98 0.76 22.19
CA PRO A 11 11.48 -0.53 22.61
C PRO A 11 10.61 -1.61 21.94
N LEU A 12 10.84 -1.85 20.66
CA LEU A 12 10.21 -2.90 19.86
C LEU A 12 11.17 -4.06 19.59
N ALA A 13 12.42 -3.94 20.06
CA ALA A 13 13.32 -5.06 20.26
C ALA A 13 12.74 -5.97 21.36
N GLY A 14 11.72 -6.76 21.02
CA GLY A 14 11.08 -7.75 21.89
C GLY A 14 9.55 -7.81 21.84
N LEU A 15 8.84 -6.87 21.20
CA LEU A 15 7.36 -6.86 21.18
C LEU A 15 6.71 -6.99 19.79
N ILE A 16 7.46 -6.71 18.72
CA ILE A 16 6.99 -6.89 17.34
C ILE A 16 7.81 -8.01 16.71
N ASP A 17 7.14 -9.10 16.38
CA ASP A 17 7.66 -10.11 15.46
C ASP A 17 7.73 -9.46 14.07
N PHE A 18 8.92 -9.02 13.67
CA PHE A 18 9.13 -8.39 12.37
C PHE A 18 8.77 -9.32 11.21
N ASP A 19 8.89 -10.64 11.37
CA ASP A 19 8.41 -11.59 10.39
C ASP A 19 6.87 -11.59 10.33
N GLN A 20 6.20 -11.50 11.48
CA GLN A 20 4.74 -11.34 11.53
C GLN A 20 4.28 -10.03 10.89
N GLU A 21 4.97 -8.91 11.16
CA GLU A 21 4.63 -7.62 10.55
C GLU A 21 4.90 -7.63 9.05
N ALA A 22 6.03 -8.19 8.59
CA ALA A 22 6.30 -8.39 7.17
C ALA A 22 5.23 -9.27 6.51
N ARG A 23 4.80 -10.36 7.16
CA ARG A 23 3.70 -11.22 6.69
C ARG A 23 2.38 -10.46 6.59
N ARG A 24 2.06 -9.64 7.60
CA ARG A 24 0.85 -8.80 7.60
C ARG A 24 0.89 -7.79 6.46
N LEU A 25 1.98 -7.04 6.31
CA LEU A 25 2.16 -6.05 5.25
C LEU A 25 2.07 -6.69 3.87
N ARG A 26 2.72 -7.84 3.64
CA ARG A 26 2.60 -8.60 2.39
C ARG A 26 1.15 -8.98 2.09
N LYS A 27 0.40 -9.45 3.09
CA LYS A 27 -1.02 -9.81 2.94
C LYS A 27 -1.91 -8.59 2.65
N GLU A 28 -1.63 -7.46 3.27
CA GLU A 28 -2.34 -6.20 2.97
C GLU A 28 -2.03 -5.70 1.55
N ILE A 29 -0.77 -5.81 1.12
CA ILE A 29 -0.34 -5.50 -0.25
C ILE A 29 -1.02 -6.42 -1.26
N GLU A 30 -1.07 -7.72 -1.02
CA GLU A 30 -1.72 -8.70 -1.90
C GLU A 30 -3.22 -8.40 -2.09
N LYS A 31 -3.92 -8.09 -0.99
CA LYS A 31 -5.33 -7.68 -1.03
C LYS A 31 -5.53 -6.40 -1.83
N GLY A 32 -4.70 -5.39 -1.60
CA GLY A 32 -4.76 -4.13 -2.32
C GLY A 32 -4.44 -4.30 -3.82
N ASN A 33 -3.46 -5.15 -4.17
CA ASN A 33 -3.14 -5.48 -5.55
C ASN A 33 -4.28 -6.21 -6.27
N THR A 34 -4.99 -7.10 -5.57
CA THR A 34 -6.16 -7.78 -6.11
C THR A 34 -7.28 -6.78 -6.43
N GLU A 35 -7.53 -5.86 -5.51
CA GLU A 35 -8.52 -4.81 -5.70
C GLU A 35 -8.12 -3.86 -6.84
N LEU A 36 -6.85 -3.44 -6.87
CA LEU A 36 -6.30 -2.57 -7.91
C LEU A 36 -6.42 -3.24 -9.29
N SER A 37 -6.09 -4.52 -9.40
CA SER A 37 -6.23 -5.29 -10.65
C SER A 37 -7.68 -5.33 -11.14
N ARG A 38 -8.64 -5.51 -10.23
CA ARG A 38 -10.07 -5.48 -10.57
C ARG A 38 -10.50 -4.12 -11.10
N VAL A 39 -10.13 -3.03 -10.41
CA VAL A 39 -10.48 -1.66 -10.81
C VAL A 39 -9.80 -1.29 -12.14
N ALA A 40 -8.51 -1.60 -12.28
CA ALA A 40 -7.76 -1.38 -13.50
C ALA A 40 -8.35 -2.16 -14.68
N GLY A 41 -8.77 -3.41 -14.48
CA GLY A 41 -9.45 -4.21 -15.49
C GLY A 41 -10.79 -3.63 -15.94
N GLN A 42 -11.54 -2.99 -15.03
CA GLN A 42 -12.76 -2.26 -15.39
C GLN A 42 -12.47 -1.01 -16.22
N LEU A 43 -11.41 -0.28 -15.88
CA LEU A 43 -10.97 0.91 -16.62
C LEU A 43 -10.30 0.60 -17.97
N LEU A 44 -9.70 -0.59 -18.13
CA LEU A 44 -9.14 -1.06 -19.40
C LEU A 44 -10.24 -1.48 -20.39
N ASN A 45 -11.43 -1.79 -19.90
CA ASN A 45 -12.54 -2.18 -20.76
C ASN A 45 -13.16 -0.93 -21.40
N ASP A 46 -12.76 -0.63 -22.63
CA ASP A 46 -13.25 0.52 -23.40
C ASP A 46 -14.78 0.54 -23.52
N ARG A 47 -15.44 -0.63 -23.57
CA ARG A 47 -16.92 -0.69 -23.57
C ARG A 47 -17.51 -0.24 -22.25
N PHE A 48 -16.86 -0.52 -21.13
CA PHE A 48 -17.30 -0.04 -19.83
C PHE A 48 -17.08 1.48 -19.74
N VAL A 49 -15.90 1.97 -20.11
CA VAL A 49 -15.57 3.40 -20.06
C VAL A 49 -16.47 4.23 -20.99
N ALA A 50 -16.81 3.70 -22.17
CA ALA A 50 -17.66 4.40 -23.14
C ALA A 50 -19.16 4.41 -22.75
N ASN A 51 -19.63 3.42 -22.00
CA ASN A 51 -21.06 3.29 -21.66
C ASN A 51 -21.38 3.66 -20.19
N ALA A 52 -20.38 3.72 -19.31
CA ALA A 52 -20.57 4.10 -17.93
C ALA A 52 -20.71 5.63 -17.79
N PRO A 53 -21.51 6.10 -16.81
CA PRO A 53 -21.54 7.52 -16.44
C PRO A 53 -20.11 8.05 -16.16
N PRO A 54 -19.77 9.25 -16.64
CA PRO A 54 -18.45 9.87 -16.43
C PRO A 54 -18.06 9.87 -14.94
N ASP A 55 -19.01 10.22 -14.08
CA ASP A 55 -18.83 10.29 -12.62
C ASP A 55 -18.37 8.95 -12.02
N ILE A 56 -18.83 7.82 -12.58
CA ILE A 56 -18.45 6.47 -12.15
C ILE A 56 -17.04 6.13 -12.64
N VAL A 57 -16.70 6.49 -13.87
CA VAL A 57 -15.36 6.28 -14.44
C VAL A 57 -14.33 7.09 -13.67
N ASP A 58 -14.64 8.34 -13.35
CA ASP A 58 -13.74 9.21 -12.58
C ASP A 58 -13.60 8.72 -11.13
N ALA A 59 -14.68 8.31 -10.47
CA ALA A 59 -14.58 7.69 -9.15
C ALA A 59 -13.75 6.39 -9.14
N LEU A 60 -13.81 5.60 -10.21
CA LEU A 60 -12.96 4.40 -10.36
C LEU A 60 -11.49 4.76 -10.59
N ARG A 61 -11.20 5.81 -11.36
CA ARG A 61 -9.83 6.33 -11.55
C ARG A 61 -9.26 6.85 -10.24
N ASP A 62 -10.02 7.64 -9.49
CA ASP A 62 -9.63 8.12 -8.16
C ASP A 62 -9.37 6.96 -7.21
N ARG A 63 -10.23 5.93 -7.25
CA ARG A 63 -10.03 4.71 -6.45
C ARG A 63 -8.77 3.95 -6.84
N ARG A 64 -8.47 3.82 -8.13
CA ARG A 64 -7.22 3.23 -8.62
C ARG A 64 -6.03 3.99 -8.05
N ASP A 65 -6.01 5.31 -8.19
CA ASP A 65 -4.90 6.15 -7.78
C ASP A 65 -4.70 6.11 -6.25
N ALA A 66 -5.79 6.11 -5.48
CA ALA A 66 -5.74 5.94 -4.04
C ALA A 66 -5.16 4.57 -3.62
N LEU A 67 -5.55 3.50 -4.33
CA LEU A 67 -5.01 2.15 -4.09
C LEU A 67 -3.52 2.07 -4.43
N GLU A 68 -3.09 2.65 -5.55
CA GLU A 68 -1.68 2.70 -5.95
C GLU A 68 -0.82 3.46 -4.92
N GLN A 69 -1.29 4.63 -4.46
CA GLN A 69 -0.62 5.39 -3.41
C GLN A 69 -0.53 4.61 -2.11
N LYS A 70 -1.60 3.92 -1.71
CA LYS A 70 -1.63 3.09 -0.51
C LYS A 70 -0.65 1.93 -0.62
N LEU A 71 -0.64 1.22 -1.75
CA LEU A 71 0.28 0.12 -2.01
C LEU A 71 1.74 0.57 -2.04
N SER A 72 2.02 1.74 -2.61
CA SER A 72 3.36 2.35 -2.59
C SER A 72 3.83 2.61 -1.15
N LYS A 73 2.97 3.16 -0.29
CA LYS A 73 3.28 3.39 1.13
C LYS A 73 3.52 2.08 1.88
N LEU A 74 2.67 1.07 1.66
CA LEU A 74 2.83 -0.25 2.28
C LEU A 74 4.11 -0.95 1.80
N GLY A 75 4.46 -0.83 0.52
CA GLY A 75 5.70 -1.38 -0.03
C GLY A 75 6.95 -0.74 0.58
N LYS A 76 6.95 0.59 0.76
CA LYS A 76 8.04 1.29 1.47
C LYS A 76 8.16 0.83 2.92
N ASN A 77 7.03 0.62 3.61
CA ASN A 77 7.04 0.14 4.99
C ASN A 77 7.56 -1.31 5.07
N LEU A 78 7.16 -2.17 4.14
CA LEU A 78 7.67 -3.54 4.04
C LEU A 78 9.18 -3.55 3.77
N ASP A 79 9.69 -2.66 2.91
CA ASP A 79 11.12 -2.52 2.65
C ASP A 79 11.87 -2.16 3.94
N LEU A 80 11.38 -1.17 4.70
CA LEU A 80 11.96 -0.81 6.01
C LEU A 80 11.98 -2.01 6.95
N VAL A 81 10.85 -2.69 7.15
CA VAL A 81 10.75 -3.88 8.02
C VAL A 81 11.71 -4.98 7.55
N SER A 82 11.83 -5.19 6.24
CA SER A 82 12.72 -6.23 5.70
C SER A 82 14.20 -5.96 5.93
N ARG A 83 14.60 -4.68 6.02
CA ARG A 83 15.98 -4.28 6.39
C ARG A 83 16.33 -4.59 7.84
N TYR A 84 15.33 -4.73 8.72
CA TYR A 84 15.54 -5.12 10.12
C TYR A 84 15.49 -6.63 10.33
N LEU A 85 15.05 -7.41 9.32
CA LEU A 85 15.08 -8.88 9.33
C LEU A 85 16.41 -9.47 8.81
N SER A 86 17.25 -8.66 8.16
CA SER A 86 18.59 -9.01 7.68
C SER A 86 19.66 -8.69 8.72
#